data_AF-A0A351SIB0-F1
#
_entry.id   AF-A0A351SIB0-F1
#
_cell.length_a   1.000
_cell.length_b   1.000
_cell.length_c   1.000
_cell.angle_alpha   90.00
_cell.angle_beta   90.00
_cell.angle_gamma   90.00
#
_symmetry.space_group_name_H-M   'P 1'
#
loop_
_entity.id
_entity.type
_entity.pdbx_description
1 polymer ?
#
loop_
_entity_poly.entity_id
_entity_poly.type
_entity_poly.pdbx_seq_one_letter_code
_entity_poly.pdbx_strand_id
1 'polypeptide(L)' 'GGYAAGYYSYKWAEVLSADAFSLFEEKGIFDRETGQLFLENILEKGGSEDAMDLFVAFRGREPTVDALLRHTSINAK' A
#
# COMPACT_ATOMS: atom_id res chain seq x y z
N GLY A 1 -7.17 3.56 -25.35
CA GLY A 1 -7.70 4.44 -24.29
C GLY A 1 -8.24 3.57 -23.18
N GLY A 2 -7.53 3.46 -22.06
CA GLY A 2 -7.88 2.58 -20.93
C GLY A 2 -8.09 3.32 -19.60
N TYR A 3 -8.09 4.66 -19.63
CA TYR A 3 -8.10 5.51 -18.44
C TYR A 3 -9.49 5.96 -17.98
N ALA A 4 -10.55 5.68 -18.75
CA ALA A 4 -11.92 6.09 -18.39
C ALA A 4 -12.50 5.30 -17.19
N ALA A 5 -12.07 4.04 -16.99
CA ALA A 5 -12.40 3.23 -15.81
C ALA A 5 -11.24 3.15 -14.78
N GLY A 6 -10.06 3.69 -15.13
CA GLY A 6 -8.87 3.69 -14.29
C GLY A 6 -8.72 4.89 -13.36
N TYR A 7 -9.63 5.87 -13.39
CA TYR A 7 -9.51 7.02 -12.48
C TYR A 7 -9.59 6.59 -11.00
N TYR A 8 -10.39 5.55 -10.70
CA TYR A 8 -10.40 4.90 -9.39
C TYR A 8 -9.09 4.18 -9.09
N SER A 9 -8.39 3.65 -10.10
CA SER A 9 -7.11 2.95 -9.90
C SER A 9 -6.01 3.86 -9.35
N TYR A 10 -6.05 5.17 -9.64
CA TYR A 10 -5.14 6.14 -9.02
C TYR A 10 -5.45 6.34 -7.53
N LYS A 11 -6.72 6.51 -7.16
CA LYS A 11 -7.12 6.61 -5.74
C LYS A 11 -6.85 5.33 -4.98
N TRP A 12 -7.02 4.19 -5.63
CA TRP A 12 -6.68 2.90 -5.06
C TRP A 12 -5.17 2.74 -4.86
N ALA A 13 -4.35 3.15 -5.84
CA ALA A 13 -2.90 3.17 -5.71
C ALA A 13 -2.42 4.13 -4.61
N GLU A 14 -3.09 5.27 -4.41
CA GLU A 14 -2.82 6.19 -3.30
C GLU A 14 -3.15 5.57 -1.93
N VAL A 15 -4.27 4.85 -1.80
CA VAL A 15 -4.60 4.12 -0.55
C VAL A 15 -3.54 3.06 -0.26
N LEU A 16 -3.19 2.25 -1.26
CA LEU A 16 -2.19 1.18 -1.11
C LEU A 16 -0.82 1.74 -0.76
N SER A 17 -0.37 2.82 -1.41
CA SER A 17 0.94 3.42 -1.13
C SER A 17 1.01 4.07 0.25
N ALA A 18 -0.04 4.80 0.65
CA ALA A 18 -0.12 5.41 1.97
C ALA A 18 -0.13 4.34 3.08
N ASP A 19 -0.90 3.27 2.91
CA ASP A 19 -1.00 2.21 3.90
C ASP A 19 0.23 1.29 3.93
N ALA A 20 0.86 1.05 2.77
CA ALA A 20 2.14 0.35 2.73
C ALA A 20 3.23 1.15 3.44
N PHE A 21 3.30 2.47 3.20
CA PHE A 21 4.25 3.34 3.87
C PHE A 21 4.01 3.43 5.38
N SER A 22 2.75 3.36 5.82
CA SER A 22 2.43 3.37 7.25
C SER A 22 3.10 2.25 8.04
N LEU A 23 3.37 1.09 7.43
CA LEU A 23 4.10 0.00 8.09
C LEU A 23 5.56 0.39 8.37
N PHE A 24 6.20 1.14 7.46
CA PHE A 24 7.53 1.70 7.68
C PHE A 24 7.51 2.77 8.77
N GLU A 25 6.45 3.58 8.87
CA GLU A 25 6.29 4.53 9.98
C GLU A 25 6.13 3.82 11.33
N GLU A 26 5.42 2.70 11.37
CA GLU A 26 5.19 1.88 12.57
C GLU A 26 6.45 1.13 13.04
N LYS A 27 7.25 0.60 12.11
CA LYS A 27 8.41 -0.26 12.40
C LYS A 27 9.74 0.50 12.40
N GLY A 28 9.80 1.64 11.72
CA GLY A 28 11.00 2.41 11.48
C GLY A 28 11.27 2.54 9.98
N ILE A 29 11.51 3.77 9.52
CA ILE A 29 11.63 4.11 8.08
C ILE A 29 12.72 3.29 7.37
N PHE A 30 13.78 2.91 8.10
CA PHE A 30 14.91 2.13 7.61
C PHE A 30 14.94 0.70 8.18
N ASP A 31 13.81 0.18 8.64
CA ASP A 31 13.72 -1.19 9.11
C ASP A 31 13.96 -2.17 7.95
N ARG A 32 15.00 -2.98 8.10
CA ARG A 32 15.47 -3.89 7.05
C ARG A 32 14.48 -5.03 6.80
N GLU A 33 13.84 -5.52 7.85
CA GLU A 33 12.87 -6.60 7.76
C GLU A 33 11.64 -6.16 6.95
N THR A 34 11.10 -4.98 7.24
CA THR A 34 9.99 -4.38 6.49
C THR A 34 10.37 -4.12 5.03
N GLY A 35 11.61 -3.66 4.78
CA GLY A 35 12.13 -3.50 3.41
C GLY A 35 12.21 -4.82 2.64
N GLN A 36 12.64 -5.90 3.29
CA GLN A 36 12.70 -7.23 2.69
C GLN A 36 11.29 -7.76 2.36
N LEU A 37 10.35 -7.60 3.29
CA LEU A 37 8.95 -8.00 3.06
C LEU A 37 8.33 -7.23 1.88
N PHE A 38 8.62 -5.93 1.75
CA PHE A 38 8.14 -5.13 0.63
C PHE A 38 8.73 -5.59 -0.71
N LEU A 39 10.02 -5.92 -0.73
CA LEU A 39 10.68 -6.47 -1.92
C LEU A 39 10.02 -7.80 -2.36
N GLU A 40 9.94 -8.77 -1.44
CA GLU A 40 9.48 -10.14 -1.73
C GLU A 40 8.00 -10.23 -2.10
N ASN A 41 7.15 -9.40 -1.48
CA ASN A 41 5.71 -9.49 -1.67
C ASN A 41 5.19 -8.51 -2.74
N ILE A 42 5.81 -7.34 -2.91
CA ILE A 42 5.27 -6.31 -3.82
C ILE A 42 6.14 -6.17 -5.08
N LEU A 43 7.44 -5.95 -4.92
CA LEU A 43 8.30 -5.57 -6.05
C LEU A 43 8.71 -6.76 -6.93
N GLU A 44 9.03 -7.92 -6.32
CA GLU A 44 9.46 -9.12 -7.05
C GLU A 44 8.32 -9.82 -7.80
N LYS A 45 7.08 -9.67 -7.31
CA LYS A 45 5.91 -10.42 -7.79
C LYS A 45 5.27 -9.82 -9.03
N GLY A 46 5.41 -8.51 -9.27
CA GLY A 46 4.85 -7.86 -10.44
C GLY A 46 3.35 -8.13 -10.61
N GLY A 47 2.94 -8.70 -11.75
CA GLY A 47 1.55 -9.09 -12.03
C GLY A 47 1.31 -10.61 -12.01
N SER A 48 2.16 -11.38 -11.34
CA SER A 48 2.06 -12.85 -11.30
C SER A 48 1.00 -13.38 -10.31
N GLU A 49 0.62 -12.57 -9.34
CA GLU A 49 -0.39 -12.88 -8.30
C GLU A 49 -1.35 -11.68 -8.15
N ASP A 50 -2.48 -11.88 -7.45
CA ASP A 50 -3.44 -10.79 -7.22
C ASP A 50 -2.84 -9.72 -6.28
N ALA A 51 -3.00 -8.45 -6.66
CA ALA A 51 -2.40 -7.34 -5.93
C ALA A 51 -2.91 -7.22 -4.48
N MET A 52 -4.15 -7.64 -4.21
CA MET A 52 -4.71 -7.65 -2.86
C MET A 52 -4.03 -8.72 -2.00
N ASP A 53 -3.88 -9.94 -2.52
CA ASP A 53 -3.24 -11.04 -1.80
C ASP A 53 -1.80 -10.71 -1.44
N LEU A 54 -1.06 -10.14 -2.39
CA LEU A 54 0.31 -9.65 -2.18
C LEU A 54 0.37 -8.54 -1.14
N PHE A 55 -0.59 -7.62 -1.16
CA PHE A 55 -0.67 -6.56 -0.15
C PHE A 55 -0.98 -7.12 1.23
N VAL A 56 -1.92 -8.06 1.37
CA VAL A 56 -2.23 -8.70 2.65
C VAL A 56 -1.03 -9.49 3.17
N ALA A 57 -0.30 -10.18 2.30
CA ALA A 57 0.93 -10.90 2.69
C ALA A 57 2.00 -9.95 3.24
N PHE A 58 2.17 -8.77 2.61
CA PHE A 58 3.07 -7.73 3.10
C PHE A 58 2.58 -7.05 4.40
N ARG A 59 1.32 -6.60 4.41
CA ARG A 59 0.77 -5.72 5.45
C ARG A 59 0.21 -6.48 6.66
N GLY A 60 -0.12 -7.76 6.48
CA GLY A 60 -0.81 -8.63 7.43
C GLY A 60 -2.32 -8.38 7.53
N ARG A 61 -2.85 -7.44 6.76
CA ARG A 61 -4.28 -7.07 6.70
C ARG A 61 -4.60 -6.40 5.37
N GLU A 62 -5.89 -6.31 5.06
CA GLU A 62 -6.40 -5.52 3.93
C GLU A 62 -6.05 -4.02 4.07
N PRO A 63 -5.95 -3.29 2.95
CA PRO A 63 -5.66 -1.87 2.96
C PRO A 63 -6.80 -1.07 3.59
N THR A 64 -6.44 -0.04 4.33
CA THR A 64 -7.36 0.85 5.03
C THR A 64 -7.23 2.28 4.52
N VAL A 65 -8.37 2.94 4.33
CA VAL A 65 -8.42 4.35 3.89
C VAL A 65 -7.87 5.29 4.98
N ASP A 66 -7.86 4.85 6.23
CA ASP A 66 -7.38 5.61 7.38
C ASP A 66 -5.93 6.08 7.21
N ALA A 67 -5.06 5.25 6.61
CA ALA A 67 -3.68 5.64 6.33
C ALA A 67 -3.59 6.80 5.34
N LEU A 68 -4.42 6.78 4.29
CA LEU A 68 -4.52 7.88 3.33
C LEU A 68 -5.06 9.15 3.99
N LEU A 69 -6.06 9.04 4.88
CA LEU A 69 -6.62 10.20 5.59
C LEU A 69 -5.58 10.87 6.50
N ARG A 70 -4.75 10.07 7.20
CA ARG A 70 -3.61 10.59 7.97
C ARG A 70 -2.59 11.31 7.08
N HIS A 71 -2.23 10.73 5.94
CA HIS A 71 -1.26 11.31 5.00
C HIS A 71 -1.78 12.55 4.25
N THR A 72 -3.08 12.66 4.01
CA THR A 72 -3.69 13.77 3.25
C THR A 72 -4.11 14.96 4.11
N SER A 73 -3.77 14.98 5.41
CA SER A 73 -4.10 16.08 6.35
C SER A 73 -5.60 16.34 6.53
N ILE A 74 -6.49 15.45 6.06
CA ILE A 74 -7.92 15.49 6.37
C ILE A 74 -8.08 14.79 7.72
N ASN A 75 -7.96 15.56 8.79
CA ASN A 75 -8.32 15.11 10.13
C ASN A 75 -9.74 14.53 10.11
N ALA A 76 -9.84 13.19 10.25
CA ALA A 76 -11.06 12.57 10.74
C ALA A 76 -11.23 13.04 12.19
N LYS A 77 -12.01 14.11 12.38
CA LYS A 77 -12.51 14.52 13.69
C LYS A 77 -13.63 13.58 14.12
#